data_AF-A0A3B0TYH6-F1
#
_entry.id   AF-A0A3B0TYH6-F1
#
_cell.length_a   1.000
_cell.length_b   1.000
_cell.length_c   1.000
_cell.angle_alpha   90.00
_cell.angle_beta   90.00
_cell.angle_gamma   90.00
#
_symmetry.space_group_name_H-M   'P 1'
#
loop_
_entity.id
_entity.type
_entity.pdbx_description
1 polymer ?
#
loop_
_entity_poly.entity_id
_entity_poly.type
_entity_poly.pdbx_seq_one_letter_code
_entity_poly.pdbx_strand_id
1 'polypeptide(L)'
;MTNRRSFLKKAGVAGATGAAALSAPAVHAQSMIKWRMQTYAGPALAAHVIKPAIDAFNKAANGEMEIELFFADQLVPTSELFRAVQRGTLDAVQSDDDSMASPTEVTVFGGYFPFASRYSLDVPVLFNQYGLGEIWEAEYAKVGVKHISAGSWDPCHFATVDPIRSLSDLSGKRVFTFPTAGRFLTQFGVVPVT
;
A
#
# COMPACT_ATOMS: atom_id res chain seq x y z
N MET A 1 -21.71 -39.72 73.91
CA MET A 1 -21.19 -38.45 73.38
C MET A 1 -20.19 -38.75 72.28
N THR A 2 -20.64 -38.75 71.02
CA THR A 2 -19.84 -39.23 69.88
C THR A 2 -19.32 -38.03 69.09
N ASN A 3 -18.01 -38.00 68.93
CA ASN A 3 -17.21 -36.79 68.70
C ASN A 3 -17.28 -36.32 67.23
N ARG A 4 -17.90 -35.16 66.98
CA ARG A 4 -18.05 -34.53 65.65
C ARG A 4 -16.72 -34.16 64.96
N ARG A 5 -15.58 -34.25 65.67
CA ARG A 5 -14.24 -33.95 65.13
C ARG A 5 -13.57 -35.10 64.37
N SER A 6 -14.06 -36.35 64.45
CA SER A 6 -13.46 -37.46 63.69
C SER A 6 -13.97 -37.55 62.24
N PHE A 7 -15.15 -36.97 61.95
CA PHE A 7 -15.74 -36.99 60.61
C PHE A 7 -15.03 -36.05 59.65
N LEU A 8 -14.55 -34.90 60.13
CA LEU A 8 -13.79 -33.93 59.33
C LEU A 8 -12.38 -34.41 58.95
N LYS A 9 -11.79 -35.36 59.69
CA LYS A 9 -10.47 -35.93 59.34
C LYS A 9 -10.53 -37.01 58.26
N LYS A 10 -11.70 -37.62 57.99
CA LYS A 10 -11.85 -38.66 56.95
C LYS A 10 -12.33 -38.11 55.60
N ALA A 11 -12.80 -36.86 55.53
CA ALA A 11 -13.12 -36.21 54.26
C ALA A 11 -11.87 -35.64 53.54
N GLY A 12 -10.72 -35.56 54.21
CA GLY A 12 -9.49 -34.96 53.66
C GLY A 12 -8.56 -35.90 52.89
N VAL A 13 -8.89 -37.19 52.71
CA VAL A 13 -7.97 -38.19 52.13
C VAL A 13 -8.56 -38.96 50.93
N ALA A 14 -9.73 -38.58 50.43
CA ALA A 14 -10.39 -39.27 49.30
C ALA A 14 -10.91 -38.32 48.20
N GLY A 15 -10.14 -37.26 47.89
CA GLY A 15 -10.50 -36.27 46.87
C GLY A 15 -9.32 -35.73 46.07
N ALA A 16 -8.23 -36.50 45.97
CA ALA A 16 -7.11 -36.22 45.07
C ALA A 16 -7.24 -37.02 43.74
N THR A 17 -8.46 -37.31 43.31
CA THR A 17 -8.72 -37.52 41.88
C THR A 17 -8.64 -36.13 41.27
N GLY A 18 -7.49 -35.83 40.67
CA GLY A 18 -7.18 -34.53 40.10
C GLY A 18 -8.39 -33.95 39.39
N ALA A 19 -8.70 -32.69 39.71
CA ALA A 19 -9.38 -31.86 38.75
C ALA A 19 -8.67 -32.12 37.43
N ALA A 20 -9.34 -32.79 36.49
CA ALA A 20 -9.05 -32.58 35.11
C ALA A 20 -9.22 -31.07 34.97
N ALA A 21 -8.11 -30.34 35.09
CA ALA A 21 -7.94 -29.11 34.37
C ALA A 21 -8.24 -29.56 32.95
N LEU A 22 -9.50 -29.39 32.55
CA LEU A 22 -9.88 -29.37 31.17
C LEU A 22 -8.91 -28.33 30.63
N SER A 23 -7.84 -28.82 30.01
CA SER A 23 -7.05 -28.10 29.06
C SER A 23 -8.06 -27.76 27.97
N ALA A 24 -8.90 -26.75 28.23
CA ALA A 24 -9.56 -26.01 27.19
C ALA A 24 -8.43 -25.73 26.22
N PRO A 25 -8.54 -26.14 24.95
CA PRO A 25 -7.55 -25.78 23.96
C PRO A 25 -7.29 -24.30 24.19
N ALA A 26 -6.03 -23.93 24.42
CA ALA A 26 -5.67 -22.53 24.25
C ALA A 26 -6.13 -22.24 22.83
N VAL A 27 -7.29 -21.58 22.70
CA VAL A 27 -7.71 -21.00 21.45
C VAL A 27 -6.61 -19.97 21.26
N HIS A 28 -5.58 -20.37 20.53
CA HIS A 28 -4.60 -19.46 19.99
C HIS A 28 -5.42 -18.60 19.05
N ALA A 29 -6.08 -17.57 19.61
CA ALA A 29 -6.58 -16.46 18.84
C ALA A 29 -5.36 -16.02 18.03
N GLN A 30 -5.36 -16.31 16.73
CA GLN A 30 -4.30 -15.83 15.87
C GLN A 30 -4.22 -14.33 16.12
N SER A 31 -3.05 -13.87 16.53
CA SER A 31 -2.83 -12.44 16.73
C SER A 31 -3.17 -11.75 15.41
N MET A 32 -4.11 -10.80 15.45
CA MET A 32 -4.53 -10.03 14.27
C MET A 32 -3.30 -9.50 13.53
N ILE A 33 -3.23 -9.76 12.23
CA ILE A 33 -2.18 -9.22 11.38
C ILE A 33 -2.42 -7.72 11.23
N LYS A 34 -1.40 -6.90 11.47
CA LYS A 34 -1.48 -5.44 11.33
C LYS A 34 -0.50 -4.96 10.28
N TRP A 35 -1.01 -4.30 9.26
CA TRP A 35 -0.21 -3.68 8.21
C TRP A 35 -0.39 -2.17 8.23
N ARG A 36 0.69 -1.45 7.95
CA ARG A 36 0.69 -0.02 7.65
C ARG A 36 0.88 0.16 6.15
N MET A 37 -0.07 0.84 5.53
CA MET A 37 -0.04 1.17 4.11
C MET A 37 0.02 2.68 3.93
N GLN A 38 0.99 3.18 3.15
CA GLN A 38 0.99 4.59 2.73
C GLN A 38 0.66 4.71 1.23
N THR A 39 -0.24 5.63 0.89
CA THR A 39 -0.55 6.00 -0.51
C THR A 39 0.18 7.28 -0.93
N TYR A 40 0.47 7.42 -2.23
CA TYR A 40 0.91 8.67 -2.85
C TYR A 40 -0.14 9.79 -2.75
N ALA A 41 -1.41 9.45 -2.55
CA ALA A 41 -2.52 10.40 -2.59
C ALA A 41 -2.63 11.19 -1.29
N GLY A 42 -2.81 12.51 -1.40
CA GLY A 42 -3.22 13.36 -0.28
C GLY A 42 -4.63 13.01 0.24
N PRO A 43 -5.01 13.47 1.44
CA PRO A 43 -6.23 13.03 2.13
C PRO A 43 -7.51 13.15 1.31
N ALA A 44 -7.68 14.26 0.59
CA ALA A 44 -8.88 14.50 -0.22
C ALA A 44 -8.99 13.52 -1.39
N LEU A 45 -7.87 13.17 -2.04
CA LEU A 45 -7.85 12.22 -3.15
C LEU A 45 -7.92 10.77 -2.63
N ALA A 46 -7.23 10.46 -1.53
CA ALA A 46 -7.19 9.12 -0.93
C ALA A 46 -8.57 8.60 -0.55
N ALA A 47 -9.49 9.50 -0.18
CA ALA A 47 -10.91 9.19 0.06
C ALA A 47 -11.60 8.53 -1.14
N HIS A 48 -11.08 8.71 -2.36
CA HIS A 48 -11.65 8.17 -3.60
C HIS A 48 -10.81 7.05 -4.21
N VAL A 49 -9.48 7.13 -4.15
CA VAL A 49 -8.59 6.23 -4.90
C VAL A 49 -8.12 5.00 -4.15
N ILE A 50 -8.32 4.94 -2.82
CA ILE A 50 -7.83 3.80 -2.03
C ILE A 50 -8.64 3.51 -0.77
N LYS A 51 -9.10 4.54 -0.05
CA LYS A 51 -9.79 4.36 1.23
C LYS A 51 -10.99 3.40 1.16
N PRO A 52 -11.89 3.49 0.14
CA PRO A 52 -13.03 2.58 0.07
C PRO A 52 -12.63 1.10 -0.05
N ALA A 53 -11.55 0.80 -0.76
CA ALA A 53 -11.04 -0.56 -0.93
C ALA A 53 -10.43 -1.10 0.37
N ILE A 54 -9.68 -0.26 1.10
CA ILE A 54 -9.10 -0.64 2.41
C ILE A 54 -10.18 -0.83 3.48
N ASP A 55 -11.18 0.05 3.53
CA ASP A 55 -12.32 -0.11 4.44
C ASP A 55 -13.08 -1.42 4.15
N ALA A 56 -13.29 -1.74 2.87
CA ALA A 56 -13.93 -2.99 2.46
C ALA A 56 -13.08 -4.22 2.80
N PHE A 57 -11.76 -4.15 2.62
CA PHE A 57 -10.82 -5.20 3.01
C PHE A 57 -10.87 -5.45 4.53
N ASN A 58 -10.69 -4.40 5.35
CA ASN A 58 -10.69 -4.54 6.81
C ASN A 58 -12.01 -5.12 7.32
N LYS A 59 -13.15 -4.74 6.71
CA LYS A 59 -14.46 -5.34 7.01
C LYS A 59 -14.52 -6.82 6.63
N ALA A 60 -14.03 -7.18 5.44
CA ALA A 60 -14.05 -8.56 4.94
C ALA A 60 -13.08 -9.48 5.71
N ALA A 61 -11.96 -8.94 6.18
CA ALA A 61 -10.97 -9.65 6.99
C ALA A 61 -11.48 -9.99 8.40
N ASN A 62 -12.62 -9.41 8.82
CA ASN A 62 -13.36 -9.80 10.03
C ASN A 62 -12.49 -9.90 11.31
N GLY A 63 -11.52 -8.98 11.46
CA GLY A 63 -10.62 -8.92 12.61
C GLY A 63 -9.44 -9.90 12.57
N GLU A 64 -9.28 -10.71 11.52
CA GLU A 64 -8.09 -11.53 11.32
C GLU A 64 -6.90 -10.69 10.83
N MET A 65 -7.19 -9.61 10.08
CA MET A 65 -6.20 -8.67 9.57
C MET A 65 -6.78 -7.26 9.49
N GLU A 66 -5.92 -6.26 9.73
CA GLU A 66 -6.23 -4.84 9.59
C GLU A 66 -5.11 -4.11 8.85
N ILE A 67 -5.48 -3.30 7.86
CA ILE A 67 -4.59 -2.36 7.17
C ILE A 67 -4.92 -0.95 7.68
N GLU A 68 -3.95 -0.33 8.35
CA GLU A 68 -3.98 1.08 8.71
C GLU A 68 -3.45 1.92 7.53
N LEU A 69 -4.30 2.81 7.01
CA LEU A 69 -4.01 3.61 5.83
C LEU A 69 -3.51 5.00 6.20
N PHE A 70 -2.35 5.36 5.66
CA PHE A 70 -1.70 6.66 5.75
C PHE A 70 -1.67 7.32 4.37
N PHE A 71 -1.76 8.63 4.35
CA PHE A 71 -1.78 9.45 3.14
C PHE A 71 -0.40 10.01 2.81
N ALA A 72 -0.32 10.75 1.70
CA ALA A 72 0.92 11.36 1.21
C ALA A 72 1.76 11.98 2.34
N ASP A 73 3.02 11.55 2.41
CA ASP A 73 4.07 12.06 3.29
C ASP A 73 3.78 11.99 4.82
N GLN A 74 2.78 11.20 5.26
CA GLN A 74 2.40 11.13 6.67
C GLN A 74 3.38 10.33 7.55
N LEU A 75 3.90 9.19 7.07
CA LEU A 75 4.88 8.40 7.81
C LEU A 75 6.31 8.63 7.32
N VAL A 76 6.48 8.65 6.01
CA VAL A 76 7.76 8.94 5.35
C VAL A 76 7.54 9.82 4.12
N PRO A 77 8.50 10.67 3.74
CA PRO A 77 8.44 11.39 2.47
C PRO A 77 8.34 10.44 1.27
N THR A 78 7.71 10.91 0.19
CA THR A 78 7.52 10.15 -1.05
C THR A 78 8.84 9.60 -1.63
N SER A 79 9.94 10.35 -1.53
CA SER A 79 11.27 9.91 -1.97
C SER A 79 11.86 8.76 -1.14
N GLU A 80 11.34 8.50 0.05
CA GLU A 80 11.76 7.41 0.93
C GLU A 80 10.80 6.21 0.90
N LEU A 81 9.66 6.36 0.23
CA LEU A 81 8.53 5.43 0.27
C LEU A 81 8.93 4.00 -0.16
N PHE A 82 9.65 3.87 -1.27
CA PHE A 82 10.15 2.58 -1.74
C PHE A 82 11.06 1.91 -0.69
N ARG A 83 11.98 2.68 -0.10
CA ARG A 83 12.92 2.14 0.89
C ARG A 83 12.22 1.79 2.21
N ALA A 84 11.14 2.48 2.55
CA ALA A 84 10.34 2.18 3.72
C ALA A 84 9.63 0.83 3.59
N VAL A 85 9.05 0.51 2.41
CA VAL A 85 8.46 -0.83 2.17
C VAL A 85 9.55 -1.91 2.08
N GLN A 86 10.65 -1.65 1.38
CA GLN A 86 11.75 -2.62 1.25
C GLN A 86 12.35 -3.04 2.59
N ARG A 87 12.42 -2.12 3.57
CA ARG A 87 12.99 -2.38 4.90
C ARG A 87 11.94 -2.79 5.94
N GLY A 88 10.67 -2.96 5.55
CA GLY A 88 9.57 -3.33 6.44
C GLY A 88 9.14 -2.24 7.43
N THR A 89 9.49 -0.97 7.17
CA THR A 89 8.92 0.17 7.91
C THR A 89 7.47 0.44 7.51
N LEU A 90 7.13 0.17 6.25
CA LEU A 90 5.76 0.05 5.76
C LEU A 90 5.55 -1.38 5.29
N ASP A 91 4.35 -1.89 5.44
CA ASP A 91 4.00 -3.25 5.01
C ASP A 91 3.48 -3.24 3.57
N ALA A 92 2.86 -2.14 3.14
CA ALA A 92 2.33 -1.95 1.79
C ALA A 92 2.43 -0.49 1.32
N VAL A 93 2.38 -0.31 0.00
CA VAL A 93 2.39 1.01 -0.66
C VAL A 93 1.42 1.00 -1.84
N GLN A 94 0.71 2.11 -2.05
CA GLN A 94 0.08 2.44 -3.33
C GLN A 94 0.77 3.67 -3.91
N SER A 95 1.54 3.50 -4.97
CA SER A 95 2.25 4.58 -5.65
C SER A 95 2.53 4.19 -7.10
N ASP A 96 2.80 5.18 -7.94
CA ASP A 96 3.53 4.96 -9.19
C ASP A 96 5.03 4.80 -8.93
N ASP A 97 5.73 4.15 -9.86
CA ASP A 97 7.17 3.86 -9.74
C ASP A 97 8.04 5.14 -9.81
N ASP A 98 7.63 6.10 -10.63
CA ASP A 98 8.42 7.27 -11.05
C ASP A 98 8.54 8.29 -9.91
N SER A 99 7.43 8.63 -9.23
CA SER A 99 7.42 9.57 -8.12
C SER A 99 8.16 9.04 -6.88
N MET A 100 8.03 7.75 -6.57
CA MET A 100 8.75 7.10 -5.46
C MET A 100 10.18 6.68 -5.81
N ALA A 101 10.62 6.96 -7.04
CA ALA A 101 11.97 6.69 -7.55
C ALA A 101 12.45 5.26 -7.23
N SER A 102 11.64 4.27 -7.62
CA SER A 102 11.97 2.86 -7.40
C SER A 102 13.32 2.52 -8.06
N PRO A 103 14.15 1.65 -7.46
CA PRO A 103 15.43 1.26 -8.05
C PRO A 103 15.25 0.07 -9.02
N THR A 104 14.41 0.23 -10.05
CA THR A 104 14.13 -0.80 -11.06
C THR A 104 14.27 -0.25 -12.49
N GLU A 105 14.47 -1.13 -13.47
CA GLU A 105 14.57 -0.68 -14.87
C GLU A 105 13.24 -0.19 -15.44
N VAL A 106 12.13 -0.50 -14.77
CA VAL A 106 10.78 -0.15 -15.20
C VAL A 106 10.28 1.18 -14.64
N THR A 107 11.05 1.84 -13.77
CA THR A 107 10.64 3.07 -13.06
C THR A 107 10.16 4.18 -13.99
N VAL A 108 10.80 4.34 -15.14
CA VAL A 108 10.47 5.40 -16.11
C VAL A 108 9.12 5.21 -16.80
N PHE A 109 8.51 4.03 -16.66
CA PHE A 109 7.20 3.74 -17.26
C PHE A 109 6.04 3.98 -16.29
N GLY A 110 6.33 4.11 -14.99
CA GLY A 110 5.36 4.50 -13.97
C GLY A 110 4.89 5.96 -14.14
N GLY A 111 3.72 6.27 -13.59
CA GLY A 111 3.14 7.61 -13.67
C GLY A 111 2.66 7.93 -15.09
N TYR A 112 3.23 8.95 -15.71
CA TYR A 112 2.83 9.41 -17.05
C TYR A 112 3.92 9.20 -18.10
N PHE A 113 4.06 7.97 -18.60
CA PHE A 113 4.93 7.70 -19.74
C PHE A 113 4.37 8.36 -21.02
N PRO A 114 5.10 9.29 -21.68
CA PRO A 114 4.53 10.13 -22.73
C PRO A 114 3.84 9.36 -23.86
N PHE A 115 2.53 9.59 -24.01
CA PHE A 115 1.68 9.04 -25.08
C PHE A 115 1.57 7.50 -25.13
N ALA A 116 1.91 6.81 -24.05
CA ALA A 116 1.98 5.35 -24.02
C ALA A 116 0.61 4.64 -24.07
N SER A 117 -0.36 5.16 -23.33
CA SER A 117 -1.72 4.62 -23.26
C SER A 117 -2.71 5.69 -23.72
N ARG A 118 -3.62 5.30 -24.61
CA ARG A 118 -4.69 6.20 -25.07
C ARG A 118 -5.91 6.08 -24.16
N TYR A 119 -6.19 4.88 -23.68
CA TYR A 119 -7.33 4.57 -22.83
C TYR A 119 -6.86 3.95 -21.53
N SER A 120 -7.62 4.18 -20.46
CA SER A 120 -7.35 3.61 -19.14
C SER A 120 -7.26 2.08 -19.17
N LEU A 121 -8.13 1.43 -19.95
CA LEU A 121 -8.14 -0.02 -20.11
C LEU A 121 -6.90 -0.59 -20.83
N ASP A 122 -6.07 0.24 -21.46
CA ASP A 122 -4.81 -0.21 -22.05
C ASP A 122 -3.86 -0.75 -20.95
N VAL A 123 -3.83 -0.13 -19.77
CA VAL A 123 -2.95 -0.54 -18.66
C VAL A 123 -3.23 -1.98 -18.19
N PRO A 124 -4.45 -2.35 -17.76
CA PRO A 124 -4.71 -3.73 -17.36
C PRO A 124 -4.55 -4.72 -18.51
N VAL A 125 -4.84 -4.33 -19.76
CA VAL A 125 -4.56 -5.19 -20.93
C VAL A 125 -3.07 -5.45 -21.07
N LEU A 126 -2.24 -4.40 -21.02
CA LEU A 126 -0.78 -4.53 -21.15
C LEU A 126 -0.18 -5.41 -20.05
N PHE A 127 -0.64 -5.24 -18.80
CA PHE A 127 -0.14 -6.01 -17.66
C PHE A 127 -0.60 -7.47 -17.64
N ASN A 128 -1.86 -7.75 -18.01
CA ASN A 128 -2.41 -9.10 -17.90
C ASN A 128 -2.30 -9.93 -19.18
N GLN A 129 -2.05 -9.29 -20.33
CA GLN A 129 -2.12 -9.97 -21.63
C GLN A 129 -0.88 -9.75 -22.52
N TYR A 130 -0.08 -8.70 -22.26
CA TYR A 130 1.09 -8.36 -23.09
C TYR A 130 2.43 -8.41 -22.34
N GLY A 131 2.48 -9.06 -21.18
CA GLY A 131 3.74 -9.40 -20.52
C GLY A 131 4.27 -8.38 -19.52
N LEU A 132 3.62 -7.22 -19.33
CA LEU A 132 4.15 -6.23 -18.39
C LEU A 132 4.04 -6.70 -16.93
N GLY A 133 3.04 -7.51 -16.59
CA GLY A 133 2.88 -8.05 -15.24
C GLY A 133 4.09 -8.88 -14.80
N GLU A 134 4.56 -9.77 -15.67
CA GLU A 134 5.71 -10.63 -15.44
C GLU A 134 7.02 -9.83 -15.33
N ILE A 135 7.16 -8.78 -16.14
CA ILE A 135 8.33 -7.89 -16.10
C ILE A 135 8.36 -7.11 -14.77
N TRP A 136 7.23 -6.50 -14.36
CA TRP A 136 7.17 -5.77 -13.10
C TRP A 136 7.39 -6.68 -11.90
N GLU A 137 6.78 -7.87 -11.90
CA GLU A 137 7.01 -8.85 -10.84
C GLU A 137 8.50 -9.23 -10.72
N ALA A 138 9.16 -9.53 -11.85
CA ALA A 138 10.57 -9.89 -11.86
C ALA A 138 11.48 -8.73 -11.39
N GLU A 139 11.20 -7.50 -11.83
CA GLU A 139 11.97 -6.32 -11.43
C GLU A 139 11.83 -6.01 -9.94
N TYR A 140 10.60 -5.98 -9.41
CA TYR A 140 10.36 -5.72 -7.99
C TYR A 140 10.89 -6.84 -7.09
N ALA A 141 10.81 -8.09 -7.52
CA ALA A 141 11.35 -9.22 -6.76
C ALA A 141 12.87 -9.13 -6.54
N LYS A 142 13.63 -8.63 -7.54
CA LYS A 142 15.09 -8.41 -7.41
C LYS A 142 15.44 -7.46 -6.26
N VAL A 143 14.53 -6.55 -5.92
CA VAL A 143 14.69 -5.54 -4.88
C VAL A 143 13.85 -5.83 -3.63
N GLY A 144 13.39 -7.08 -3.47
CA GLY A 144 12.77 -7.56 -2.23
C GLY A 144 11.37 -7.01 -1.97
N VAL A 145 10.67 -6.54 -3.01
CA VAL A 145 9.29 -6.02 -2.92
C VAL A 145 8.39 -6.87 -3.82
N LYS A 146 7.17 -7.16 -3.38
CA LYS A 146 6.18 -7.86 -4.21
C LYS A 146 5.33 -6.83 -4.96
N HIS A 147 5.38 -6.86 -6.29
CA HIS A 147 4.37 -6.20 -7.11
C HIS A 147 3.05 -6.99 -7.02
N ILE A 148 1.96 -6.32 -6.61
CA ILE A 148 0.64 -6.97 -6.40
C ILE A 148 -0.22 -6.86 -7.65
N SER A 149 -0.38 -5.65 -8.17
CA SER A 149 -1.15 -5.36 -9.37
C SER A 149 -0.84 -3.95 -9.87
N ALA A 150 -1.14 -3.71 -11.15
CA ALA A 150 -1.12 -2.39 -11.76
C ALA A 150 -2.53 -1.96 -12.17
N GLY A 151 -2.74 -0.65 -12.28
CA GLY A 151 -4.00 -0.05 -12.68
C GLY A 151 -3.81 1.32 -13.29
N SER A 152 -4.84 1.82 -13.94
CA SER A 152 -4.88 3.15 -14.56
C SER A 152 -5.66 4.14 -13.69
N TRP A 153 -5.18 5.38 -13.61
CA TRP A 153 -5.95 6.50 -13.06
C TRP A 153 -6.44 7.45 -14.17
N ASP A 154 -6.10 8.71 -14.08
CA ASP A 154 -6.57 9.81 -14.93
C ASP A 154 -5.59 10.12 -16.08
N PRO A 155 -6.00 10.90 -17.09
CA PRO A 155 -5.07 11.47 -18.06
C PRO A 155 -4.32 12.69 -17.52
N CYS A 156 -3.09 12.91 -17.98
CA CYS A 156 -2.28 14.07 -17.60
C CYS A 156 -2.61 15.31 -18.45
N HIS A 157 -3.11 16.38 -17.83
CA HIS A 157 -3.44 17.64 -18.49
C HIS A 157 -2.83 18.85 -17.76
N PHE A 158 -2.49 19.89 -18.52
CA PHE A 158 -2.13 21.18 -17.95
C PHE A 158 -3.37 21.89 -17.39
N ALA A 159 -3.35 22.20 -16.10
CA ALA A 159 -4.25 23.15 -15.46
C ALA A 159 -3.42 24.36 -14.99
N THR A 160 -3.52 25.47 -15.70
CA THR A 160 -2.66 26.65 -15.49
C THR A 160 -3.47 27.91 -15.24
N VAL A 161 -2.87 28.87 -14.52
CA VAL A 161 -3.47 30.20 -14.28
C VAL A 161 -3.65 30.95 -15.60
N ASP A 162 -2.61 30.98 -16.43
CA ASP A 162 -2.65 31.58 -17.76
C ASP A 162 -3.00 30.53 -18.83
N PRO A 163 -3.73 30.92 -19.90
CA PRO A 163 -4.09 30.01 -20.97
C PRO A 163 -2.87 29.51 -21.77
N ILE A 164 -2.96 28.27 -22.26
CA ILE A 164 -2.03 27.68 -23.23
C ILE A 164 -2.78 27.51 -24.54
N ARG A 165 -2.35 28.20 -25.60
CA ARG A 165 -2.95 28.16 -26.94
C ARG A 165 -1.96 27.74 -28.03
N SER A 166 -0.68 27.71 -27.70
CA SER A 166 0.42 27.34 -28.57
C SER A 166 1.53 26.64 -27.78
N LEU A 167 2.43 25.91 -28.46
CA LEU A 167 3.57 25.27 -27.80
C LEU A 167 4.51 26.29 -27.14
N SER A 168 4.66 27.48 -27.71
CA SER A 168 5.49 28.54 -27.12
C SER A 168 4.98 29.01 -25.76
N ASP A 169 3.68 28.87 -25.48
CA ASP A 169 3.11 29.26 -24.18
C ASP A 169 3.59 28.37 -23.03
N LEU A 170 4.13 27.18 -23.33
CA LEU A 170 4.68 26.25 -22.33
C LEU A 170 6.03 26.72 -21.77
N SER A 171 6.78 27.51 -22.55
CA SER A 171 8.12 27.93 -22.18
C SER A 171 8.11 28.78 -20.90
N GLY A 172 8.95 28.41 -19.93
CA GLY A 172 9.05 29.07 -18.63
C GLY A 172 7.94 28.71 -17.63
N LYS A 173 6.94 27.91 -18.02
CA LYS A 173 5.89 27.50 -17.08
C LYS A 173 6.45 26.57 -16.01
N ARG A 174 6.34 26.99 -14.75
CA ARG A 174 6.65 26.17 -13.58
C ARG A 174 5.45 25.30 -13.25
N VAL A 175 5.58 23.99 -13.38
CA VAL A 175 4.46 23.04 -13.17
C VAL A 175 4.86 21.89 -12.27
N PHE A 176 3.96 21.51 -11.37
CA PHE A 176 4.09 20.28 -10.61
C PHE A 176 3.77 19.09 -11.53
N THR A 177 4.70 18.15 -11.67
CA THR A 177 4.56 17.00 -12.57
C THR A 177 5.48 15.85 -12.16
N PHE A 178 5.28 14.67 -12.76
CA PHE A 178 6.06 13.47 -12.49
C PHE A 178 7.47 13.56 -13.09
N PRO A 179 8.50 12.94 -12.49
CA PRO A 179 9.89 13.09 -12.95
C PRO A 179 10.11 12.78 -14.43
N THR A 180 9.60 11.65 -14.94
CA THR A 180 9.78 11.24 -16.34
C THR A 180 9.00 12.13 -17.31
N ALA A 181 7.73 12.41 -17.01
CA ALA A 181 6.93 13.34 -17.80
C ALA A 181 7.55 14.75 -17.82
N GLY A 182 8.04 15.22 -16.67
CA GLY A 182 8.74 16.49 -16.53
C GLY A 182 9.99 16.57 -17.40
N ARG A 183 10.85 15.54 -17.39
CA ARG A 183 12.01 15.45 -18.27
C ARG A 183 11.63 15.59 -19.74
N PHE A 184 10.59 14.88 -20.19
CA PHE A 184 10.06 15.05 -21.55
C PHE A 184 9.59 16.50 -21.81
N LEU A 185 8.83 17.10 -20.90
CA LEU A 185 8.28 18.45 -21.07
C LEU A 185 9.35 19.56 -21.10
N THR A 186 10.54 19.34 -20.53
CA THR A 186 11.66 20.29 -20.60
C THR A 186 12.08 20.62 -22.04
N GLN A 187 11.86 19.71 -22.98
CA GLN A 187 12.13 19.93 -24.40
C GLN A 187 11.28 21.06 -25.00
N PHE A 188 10.17 21.42 -24.34
CA PHE A 188 9.27 22.50 -24.69
C PHE A 188 9.42 23.74 -23.78
N GLY A 189 10.49 23.80 -22.99
CA GLY A 189 10.79 24.92 -22.10
C GLY A 189 9.99 24.93 -20.79
N VAL A 190 9.21 23.88 -20.50
CA VAL A 190 8.55 23.71 -19.19
C VAL A 190 9.61 23.55 -18.10
N VAL A 191 9.34 24.08 -16.91
CA VAL A 191 10.18 23.94 -15.72
C VAL A 191 9.45 23.04 -14.71
N PRO A 192 9.76 21.73 -14.66
CA PRO A 192 9.20 20.83 -13.67
C PRO A 192 9.57 21.26 -12.25
N VAL A 193 8.61 21.17 -11.34
CA VAL A 193 8.80 21.43 -9.92
C VAL A 193 8.30 20.20 -9.16
N THR A 194 9.05 19.76 -8.16
CA THR A 194 8.73 18.63 -7.27
C THR A 194 8.51 19.13 -5.87
#